data_AF-A0A5F8GNP4-F1
#
_entry.id   AF-A0A5F8GNP4-F1
#
_cell.length_a   1.000
_cell.length_b   1.000
_cell.length_c   1.000
_cell.angle_alpha   90.00
_cell.angle_beta   90.00
_cell.angle_gamma   90.00
#
_symmetry.space_group_name_H-M   'P 1'
#
loop_
_entity.id
_entity.type
_entity.pdbx_description
1 polymer ?
#
loop_
_entity_poly.entity_id
_entity_poly.type
_entity_poly.pdbx_seq_one_letter_code
_entity_poly.pdbx_strand_id
1 'polypeptide(L)' 'VAGVLKKTTALVCLAVFETPQEHCFSSLYTKILGALELLPSNAAYRKYTEQITMKMTIVINFKYFWHIIFSKNH' A
#
# COMPACT_ATOMS: atom_id res chain seq x y z
N VAL A 1 6.70 0.99 21.48
CA VAL A 1 5.88 -0.25 21.39
C VAL A 1 5.15 -0.21 20.07
N ALA A 2 5.44 -1.14 19.14
CA ALA A 2 4.80 -1.19 17.83
C ALA A 2 3.27 -1.37 18.01
N GLY A 3 2.50 -0.52 17.33
CA GLY A 3 1.06 -0.42 17.50
C GLY A 3 0.35 -1.77 17.35
N VAL A 4 -0.63 -1.98 18.22
CA VAL A 4 -1.56 -3.12 18.31
C VAL A 4 -1.59 -3.97 17.03
N LEU A 5 -0.84 -5.08 17.04
CA LEU A 5 -0.95 -6.12 16.02
C LEU A 5 -2.40 -6.63 16.09
N LYS A 6 -3.15 -6.49 15.00
CA LYS A 6 -4.52 -7.01 14.95
C LYS A 6 -4.44 -8.53 15.14
N LYS A 7 -5.14 -9.08 16.13
CA LYS A 7 -5.08 -10.52 16.45
C LYS A 7 -5.88 -11.37 15.45
N THR A 8 -6.94 -10.79 14.88
CA THR A 8 -7.75 -11.42 13.84
C THR A 8 -8.22 -10.36 12.84
N THR A 9 -8.12 -10.68 11.56
CA THR A 9 -8.96 -10.04 10.54
C THR A 9 -10.31 -10.71 10.76
N ALA A 10 -11.37 -9.96 11.11
CA ALA A 10 -12.70 -10.52 11.37
C ALA A 10 -13.38 -11.13 10.11
N LEU A 11 -12.58 -11.60 9.16
CA LEU A 11 -12.89 -12.19 7.88
C LEU A 11 -12.33 -13.62 7.91
N VAL A 12 -13.20 -14.60 7.63
CA VAL A 12 -12.80 -16.00 7.53
C VAL A 12 -11.82 -16.17 6.36
N CYS A 13 -10.77 -16.98 6.55
CA CYS A 13 -9.69 -17.24 5.58
C CYS A 13 -8.75 -16.06 5.24
N LEU A 14 -8.81 -14.92 5.92
CA LEU A 14 -7.84 -13.83 5.74
C LEU A 14 -6.88 -13.74 6.93
N ALA A 15 -5.68 -14.30 6.75
CA ALA A 15 -4.62 -14.23 7.76
C ALA A 15 -4.20 -12.77 8.01
N VAL A 16 -3.98 -12.42 9.28
CA VAL A 16 -3.42 -11.10 9.60
C VAL A 16 -1.96 -11.09 9.18
N PHE A 17 -1.58 -10.08 8.40
CA PHE A 17 -0.20 -9.88 7.97
C PHE A 17 0.52 -8.95 8.94
N GLU A 18 1.68 -9.37 9.45
CA GLU A 18 2.40 -8.70 10.54
C GLU A 18 3.06 -7.37 10.13
N THR A 19 3.54 -7.28 8.88
CA THR A 19 4.23 -6.09 8.34
C THR A 19 3.60 -5.60 7.03
N PRO A 20 2.33 -5.18 7.04
CA PRO A 20 1.49 -5.08 5.83
C PRO A 20 2.00 -4.14 4.73
N GLN A 21 3.01 -3.32 5.00
CA GLN A 21 3.16 -2.05 4.30
C GLN A 21 4.61 -1.67 3.96
N GLU A 22 5.65 -2.08 4.71
CA GLU A 22 7.04 -1.66 4.39
C GLU A 22 7.55 -2.33 3.12
N HIS A 23 7.32 -3.64 2.97
CA HIS A 23 7.83 -4.41 1.83
C HIS A 23 6.75 -4.97 0.91
N CYS A 24 5.61 -5.40 1.45
CA CYS A 24 4.62 -6.14 0.67
C CYS A 24 3.84 -5.23 -0.29
N PHE A 25 3.34 -4.09 0.19
CA PHE A 25 2.52 -3.17 -0.60
C PHE A 25 3.32 -2.44 -1.70
N SER A 26 4.53 -1.98 -1.38
CA SER A 26 5.44 -1.38 -2.36
C SER A 26 5.82 -2.38 -3.46
N SER A 27 6.16 -3.63 -3.09
CA SER A 27 6.47 -4.67 -4.09
C SER A 27 5.26 -5.00 -4.98
N LEU A 28 4.06 -5.03 -4.42
CA LEU A 28 2.83 -5.30 -5.16
C LEU A 28 2.52 -4.20 -6.19
N TYR A 29 2.57 -2.93 -5.78
CA TYR A 29 2.31 -1.83 -6.70
C TYR A 29 3.38 -1.66 -7.77
N THR A 30 4.65 -1.94 -7.46
CA THR A 30 5.70 -1.98 -8.48
C THR A 30 5.43 -3.06 -9.53
N LYS A 31 4.94 -4.24 -9.12
CA LYS A 31 4.54 -5.30 -10.06
C LYS A 31 3.33 -4.89 -10.91
N ILE A 32 2.36 -4.20 -10.32
CA ILE A 32 1.20 -3.67 -11.06
C ILE A 32 1.63 -2.63 -12.09
N LEU A 33 2.55 -1.72 -11.74
CA LEU A 33 3.12 -0.74 -12.66
C LEU A 33 3.90 -1.41 -13.79
N GLY A 34 4.71 -2.43 -13.49
CA GLY A 34 5.41 -3.22 -14.52
C GLY A 34 4.46 -3.96 -15.46
N ALA A 35 3.32 -4.47 -14.96
CA ALA A 35 2.29 -5.05 -15.82
C ALA A 35 1.57 -3.99 -16.68
N LEU A 36 1.41 -2.76 -16.18
CA LEU A 36 0.80 -1.64 -16.91
C LEU A 36 1.71 -1.07 -18.01
N GLU A 37 3.03 -1.18 -17.87
CA GLU A 37 3.98 -0.78 -18.91
C GLU A 37 3.82 -1.57 -20.21
N LEU A 38 3.36 -2.82 -20.12
CA LEU A 38 3.08 -3.69 -21.27
C LEU A 38 1.81 -3.27 -22.05
N LEU A 39 0.94 -2.45 -21.47
CA LEU A 39 -0.29 -1.98 -22.12
C LEU A 39 -0.01 -0.71 -22.94
N PRO A 40 -0.65 -0.54 -24.11
CA PRO A 40 -0.51 0.68 -24.89
C PRO A 40 -0.98 1.92 -24.09
N SER A 41 -0.17 2.98 -24.12
CA SER A 41 -0.37 4.24 -23.36
C SER A 41 -1.73 4.91 -23.57
N ASN A 42 -2.39 4.62 -24.70
CA ASN A 42 -3.69 5.20 -25.03
C ASN A 42 -4.90 4.47 -24.41
N ALA A 43 -4.67 3.38 -23.67
CA ALA A 43 -5.75 2.69 -22.95
C ALA A 43 -6.23 3.56 -21.78
N ALA A 44 -7.51 3.94 -21.78
CA ALA A 44 -8.12 4.67 -20.67
C ALA A 44 -7.91 3.93 -19.32
N TYR A 45 -7.94 2.60 -19.35
CA TYR A 45 -7.67 1.74 -18.20
C TYR A 45 -6.31 2.05 -17.55
N ARG A 46 -5.23 2.14 -18.35
CA ARG A 46 -3.87 2.40 -17.86
C ARG A 46 -3.77 3.73 -17.13
N LYS A 47 -4.35 4.79 -17.70
CA LYS A 47 -4.35 6.14 -17.10
C LYS A 47 -5.04 6.15 -15.74
N TYR A 48 -6.19 5.50 -15.60
CA TYR A 48 -6.91 5.45 -14.33
C TYR A 48 -6.18 4.60 -13.28
N THR A 49 -5.64 3.45 -13.68
CA THR A 49 -4.93 2.56 -12.76
C THR A 49 -3.61 3.16 -12.26
N GLU A 50 -2.88 3.89 -13.11
CA GLU A 50 -1.67 4.61 -12.71
C GLU A 50 -2.00 5.71 -11.68
N GLN A 51 -3.05 6.50 -11.94
CA GLN A 51 -3.49 7.55 -11.01
C GLN A 51 -3.91 6.99 -9.65
N ILE A 52 -4.65 5.88 -9.63
CA ILE A 52 -5.09 5.24 -8.37
C ILE A 52 -3.88 4.69 -7.62
N THR A 53 -2.96 4.03 -8.33
CA THR A 53 -1.75 3.43 -7.75
C THR A 53 -0.86 4.50 -7.12
N MET A 54 -0.62 5.61 -7.82
CA MET A 54 0.16 6.74 -7.29
C MET A 54 -0.48 7.32 -6.02
N LYS A 55 -1.80 7.57 -6.04
CA LYS A 55 -2.53 8.10 -4.87
C LYS A 55 -2.40 7.17 -3.66
N MET A 56 -2.55 5.87 -3.85
CA MET A 56 -2.45 4.89 -2.76
C MET A 56 -1.05 4.85 -2.17
N THR A 57 0.00 4.87 -2.99
CA THR A 57 1.39 4.93 -2.51
C THR A 57 1.64 6.18 -1.67
N ILE A 58 1.15 7.34 -2.09
CA ILE A 58 1.30 8.60 -1.34
C ILE A 58 0.55 8.54 0.00
N VAL A 59 -0.72 8.09 -0.01
CA VAL A 59 -1.54 8.00 1.21
C VAL A 59 -0.90 7.06 2.23
N ILE A 60 -0.36 5.93 1.77
CA ILE A 60 0.34 4.98 2.62
C ILE A 60 1.60 5.63 3.19
N ASN A 61 2.48 6.19 2.34
CA ASN A 61 3.70 6.85 2.78
C ASN A 61 3.43 7.98 3.80
N PHE A 62 2.40 8.78 3.56
CA PHE A 62 1.96 9.83 4.47
C PHE A 62 1.51 9.27 5.82
N LYS A 63 0.65 8.23 5.82
CA LYS A 63 0.20 7.59 7.06
C LYS A 63 1.36 7.03 7.89
N TYR A 64 2.38 6.48 7.23
CA TYR A 64 3.62 6.04 7.87
C TYR A 64 4.39 7.18 8.51
N PHE A 65 4.64 8.22 7.70
CA PHE A 65 5.39 9.38 8.14
C PHE A 65 4.75 10.01 9.37
N TRP A 66 3.43 10.21 9.35
CA TRP A 66 2.70 10.71 10.52
C TRP A 66 2.76 9.78 11.70
N HIS A 67 2.58 8.47 11.53
CA HIS A 67 2.70 7.52 12.64
C HIS A 67 4.09 7.55 13.28
N ILE A 68 5.16 7.70 12.49
CA ILE A 68 6.54 7.82 12.99
C ILE A 68 6.74 9.13 13.76
N ILE A 69 6.27 10.26 13.21
CA ILE A 69 6.40 11.57 13.86
C ILE A 69 5.56 11.64 15.15
N PHE A 70 4.34 11.11 15.14
CA PHE A 70 3.47 11.10 16.31
C PHE A 70 3.99 10.13 17.39
N SER A 71 4.56 8.99 16.99
CA SER A 71 5.18 8.03 17.93
C SER A 71 6.49 8.53 18.54
N LYS A 72 7.16 9.53 17.94
CA LYS A 72 8.41 10.11 18.47
C LYS A 72 8.21 11.37 19.34
N ASN A 73 7.00 11.94 19.35
CA ASN A 73 6.64 13.13 20.13
C ASN A 73 6.02 12.81 21.50
N HIS A 74 6.15 11.56 21.98
CA HIS A 74 5.68 11.08 23.28
C HIS A 74 6.70 10.11 23.88
#